data_AF-A0A2R6LWF2-F1
#
_entry.id   AF-A0A2R6LWF2-F1
#
_cell.length_a   1.000
_cell.length_b   1.000
_cell.length_c   1.000
_cell.angle_alpha   90.00
_cell.angle_beta   90.00
_cell.angle_gamma   90.00
#
_symmetry.space_group_name_H-M   'P 1'
#
loop_
_entity.id
_entity.type
_entity.pdbx_description
1 polymer ?
#
loop_
_entity_poly.entity_id
_entity_poly.type
_entity_poly.pdbx_seq_one_letter_code
_entity_poly.pdbx_strand_id
1 'polypeptide(L)'
;MIPRRVKMAVAAVGGVVAIVVALYAIGVIGVPTATVADPGDWESVDENETEVVTTVTVNNPNPLGIGLGRAVVVDYDLQLNNVVVAEGRTTNLSAPPGESTATVRTDIQNAKLAPWWRSFVRENETVRIGVDATVEIDAGISAEQSVSFGPRVELDNRTPVIDGLSRAANRTEGTYGVNTPTGTVGYEIERAWATWGPVNESRTTVRYHYVIRNPNRVPIPAVPDGFSVELIANDVGLLQGDASAISPRTVGRDETIPPRETQTVVFDVAMDNDRIDDWFRSHVRRDELTTMESRMRLLFEVAGRQIRVPQDGPSTYACDVQTAILVDNETSDTTCASTVGGTE
;
A
#
# COMPACT_ATOMS: atom_id res chain seq x y z
N MET A 1 9.64 -11.74 -70.68
CA MET A 1 9.20 -13.16 -70.62
C MET A 1 9.69 -13.74 -69.31
N ILE A 2 8.81 -13.92 -68.31
CA ILE A 2 9.23 -14.39 -66.98
C ILE A 2 9.84 -15.79 -67.12
N PRO A 3 11.08 -16.04 -66.65
CA PRO A 3 11.74 -17.34 -66.78
C PRO A 3 10.87 -18.44 -66.18
N ARG A 4 10.83 -19.61 -66.82
CA ARG A 4 10.04 -20.78 -66.37
C ARG A 4 10.30 -21.13 -64.90
N ARG A 5 11.53 -20.92 -64.44
CA ARG A 5 11.96 -21.08 -63.03
C ARG A 5 11.30 -20.07 -62.08
N VAL A 6 11.12 -18.83 -62.52
CA VAL A 6 10.44 -17.78 -61.73
C VAL A 6 8.93 -18.04 -61.68
N LYS A 7 8.31 -18.50 -62.77
CA LYS A 7 6.89 -18.91 -62.75
C LYS A 7 6.64 -20.11 -61.83
N MET A 8 7.53 -21.09 -61.83
CA MET A 8 7.47 -22.25 -60.92
C MET A 8 7.70 -21.84 -59.46
N ALA A 9 8.63 -20.92 -59.20
CA ALA A 9 8.86 -20.40 -57.86
C ALA A 9 7.63 -19.62 -57.34
N VAL A 10 7.02 -18.75 -58.17
CA VAL A 10 5.81 -18.01 -57.80
C VAL A 10 4.61 -18.94 -57.57
N ALA A 11 4.44 -19.96 -58.40
CA ALA A 11 3.37 -20.96 -58.23
C ALA A 11 3.58 -21.82 -56.98
N ALA A 12 4.83 -22.21 -56.69
CA ALA A 12 5.17 -22.94 -55.47
C ALA A 12 4.93 -22.09 -54.21
N VAL A 13 5.35 -20.83 -54.22
CA VAL A 13 5.11 -19.88 -53.11
C VAL A 13 3.60 -19.63 -52.93
N GLY A 14 2.86 -19.39 -54.01
CA GLY A 14 1.41 -19.21 -53.96
C GLY A 14 0.66 -20.43 -53.43
N GLY A 15 1.11 -21.64 -53.80
CA GLY A 15 0.56 -22.89 -53.27
C GLY A 15 0.83 -23.08 -51.78
N VAL A 16 2.03 -22.76 -51.31
CA VAL A 16 2.38 -22.82 -49.87
C VAL A 16 1.55 -21.80 -49.08
N VAL A 17 1.40 -20.58 -49.56
CA VAL A 17 0.56 -19.56 -48.92
C VAL A 17 -0.91 -20.00 -48.85
N ALA A 18 -1.46 -20.55 -49.94
CA ALA A 18 -2.83 -21.05 -49.94
C ALA A 18 -3.05 -22.21 -48.95
N ILE A 19 -2.07 -23.09 -48.77
CA ILE A 19 -2.11 -24.17 -47.78
C ILE A 19 -2.05 -23.60 -46.35
N VAL A 20 -1.15 -22.65 -46.07
CA VAL A 20 -1.05 -22.02 -44.74
C VAL A 20 -2.35 -21.29 -44.38
N VAL A 21 -2.96 -20.57 -45.34
CA VAL A 21 -4.26 -19.90 -45.15
C VAL A 21 -5.38 -20.91 -44.94
N ALA A 22 -5.40 -22.01 -45.68
CA ALA A 22 -6.39 -23.08 -45.49
C ALA A 22 -6.24 -23.75 -44.11
N LEU A 23 -5.01 -24.04 -43.68
CA LEU A 23 -4.70 -24.60 -42.35
C LEU A 23 -5.08 -23.64 -41.21
N TYR A 24 -4.88 -22.33 -41.40
CA TYR A 24 -5.36 -21.30 -40.47
C TYR A 24 -6.90 -21.25 -40.41
N ALA A 25 -7.58 -21.26 -41.56
CA ALA A 25 -9.04 -21.18 -41.63
C ALA A 25 -9.75 -22.41 -41.00
N ILE A 26 -9.11 -23.58 -41.00
CA ILE A 26 -9.63 -24.80 -40.37
C ILE A 26 -9.10 -25.02 -38.93
N GLY A 27 -8.33 -24.07 -38.38
CA GLY A 27 -7.85 -24.08 -36.99
C GLY A 27 -6.66 -25.02 -36.71
N VAL A 28 -5.96 -25.50 -37.74
CA VAL A 28 -4.76 -26.36 -37.60
C VAL A 28 -3.48 -25.57 -37.33
N ILE A 29 -3.44 -24.29 -37.71
CA ILE A 29 -2.36 -23.34 -37.41
C ILE A 29 -3.01 -22.08 -36.82
N GLY A 30 -2.46 -21.54 -35.74
CA GLY A 30 -3.03 -20.39 -35.04
C GLY A 30 -1.98 -19.50 -34.38
N VAL A 31 -2.38 -18.31 -33.95
CA VAL A 31 -1.51 -17.43 -33.16
C VAL A 31 -1.44 -17.97 -31.74
N PRO A 32 -0.24 -18.15 -31.14
CA PRO A 32 -0.14 -18.52 -29.73
C PRO A 32 -0.81 -17.47 -28.84
N THR A 33 -1.37 -17.90 -27.72
CA THR A 33 -2.02 -17.01 -26.75
C THR A 33 -1.36 -17.15 -25.40
N ALA A 34 -1.31 -16.07 -24.62
CA ALA A 34 -0.82 -16.10 -23.25
C ALA A 34 -1.88 -15.64 -22.25
N THR A 35 -1.84 -16.21 -21.05
CA THR A 35 -2.68 -15.86 -19.90
C THR A 35 -1.85 -15.94 -18.62
N VAL A 36 -2.01 -15.00 -17.70
CA VAL A 36 -1.41 -15.11 -16.36
C VAL A 36 -2.17 -16.18 -15.58
N ALA A 37 -1.46 -17.21 -15.15
CA ALA A 37 -1.99 -18.29 -14.31
C ALA A 37 -1.93 -17.89 -12.84
N ASP A 38 -0.82 -17.28 -12.46
CA ASP A 38 -0.55 -16.77 -11.12
C ASP A 38 -0.01 -15.34 -11.23
N PRO A 39 -0.71 -14.33 -10.68
CA PRO A 39 -0.27 -12.94 -10.72
C PRO A 39 1.08 -12.71 -10.05
N GLY A 40 1.48 -13.52 -9.07
CA GLY A 40 2.80 -13.41 -8.47
C GLY A 40 2.88 -13.98 -7.06
N ASP A 41 4.02 -14.57 -6.74
CA ASP A 41 4.43 -14.92 -5.38
C ASP A 41 5.61 -14.04 -4.93
N TRP A 42 5.70 -13.78 -3.63
CA TRP A 42 6.89 -13.18 -3.02
C TRP A 42 8.01 -14.21 -2.86
N GLU A 43 9.21 -13.89 -3.34
CA GLU A 43 10.37 -14.79 -3.23
C GLU A 43 11.51 -14.12 -2.44
N SER A 44 12.53 -13.60 -3.13
CA SER A 44 13.70 -12.99 -2.49
C SER A 44 13.34 -11.63 -1.90
N VAL A 45 13.30 -11.51 -0.56
CA VAL A 45 13.01 -10.22 0.12
C VAL A 45 14.15 -9.83 1.05
N ASP A 46 15.02 -8.92 0.61
CA ASP A 46 16.22 -8.48 1.33
C ASP A 46 16.39 -6.94 1.34
N GLU A 47 17.58 -6.46 1.71
CA GLU A 47 17.86 -5.03 1.83
C GLU A 47 17.86 -4.26 0.48
N ASN A 48 17.97 -4.97 -0.64
CA ASN A 48 18.08 -4.39 -1.97
C ASN A 48 16.96 -4.87 -2.91
N GLU A 49 16.38 -6.04 -2.65
CA GLU A 49 15.49 -6.74 -3.57
C GLU A 49 14.20 -7.18 -2.87
N THR A 50 13.08 -7.12 -3.59
CA THR A 50 11.81 -7.74 -3.21
C THR A 50 11.25 -8.30 -4.51
N GLU A 51 11.55 -9.57 -4.73
CA GLU A 51 11.25 -10.28 -5.97
C GLU A 51 9.79 -10.76 -5.97
N VAL A 52 9.13 -10.53 -7.10
CA VAL A 52 7.81 -11.05 -7.45
C VAL A 52 7.97 -12.03 -8.60
N VAL A 53 7.42 -13.23 -8.41
CA VAL A 53 7.53 -14.32 -9.38
C VAL A 53 6.15 -14.65 -9.93
N THR A 54 5.90 -14.23 -11.16
CA THR A 54 4.63 -14.43 -11.86
C THR A 54 4.70 -15.67 -12.74
N THR A 55 3.63 -16.47 -12.74
CA THR A 55 3.49 -17.61 -13.66
C THR A 55 2.54 -17.28 -14.80
N VAL A 56 3.05 -17.37 -16.03
CA VAL A 56 2.30 -17.17 -17.27
C VAL A 56 2.16 -18.49 -18.00
N THR A 57 0.95 -18.79 -18.45
CA THR A 57 0.66 -19.92 -19.34
C THR A 57 0.63 -19.44 -20.77
N VAL A 58 1.39 -20.12 -21.63
CA VAL A 58 1.43 -19.91 -23.08
C VAL A 58 0.84 -21.14 -23.76
N ASN A 59 -0.21 -20.93 -24.55
CA ASN A 59 -0.83 -21.97 -25.36
C ASN A 59 -0.45 -21.78 -26.84
N ASN A 60 0.30 -22.72 -27.39
CA ASN A 60 0.69 -22.74 -28.79
C ASN A 60 -0.17 -23.74 -29.58
N PRO A 61 -1.14 -23.30 -30.39
CA PRO A 61 -2.00 -24.19 -31.17
C PRO A 61 -1.27 -24.85 -32.36
N ASN A 62 -0.01 -24.47 -32.63
CA ASN A 62 0.72 -24.95 -33.80
C ASN A 62 1.36 -26.32 -33.53
N PRO A 63 1.29 -27.26 -34.49
CA PRO A 63 1.85 -28.61 -34.36
C PRO A 63 3.39 -28.63 -34.33
N LEU A 64 4.04 -27.51 -34.65
CA LEU A 64 5.48 -27.32 -34.52
C LEU A 64 5.76 -26.31 -33.40
N GLY A 65 6.66 -26.65 -32.49
CA GLY A 65 7.07 -25.77 -31.41
C GLY A 65 7.83 -24.55 -31.93
N ILE A 66 7.69 -23.44 -31.23
CA ILE A 66 8.50 -22.24 -31.46
C ILE A 66 9.70 -22.35 -30.52
N GLY A 67 10.86 -22.70 -31.07
CA GLY A 67 12.12 -22.86 -30.32
C GLY A 67 13.19 -21.84 -30.74
N LEU A 68 13.97 -21.40 -29.75
CA LEU A 68 15.22 -20.61 -29.76
C LEU A 68 15.53 -19.84 -31.06
N GLY A 69 15.35 -18.51 -31.00
CA GLY A 69 15.64 -17.55 -32.08
C GLY A 69 14.40 -16.81 -32.61
N ARG A 70 13.22 -17.20 -32.14
CA ARG A 70 11.90 -16.59 -32.40
C ARG A 70 11.31 -16.21 -31.06
N ALA A 71 11.17 -14.91 -30.81
CA ALA A 71 11.05 -14.36 -29.46
C ALA A 71 9.59 -14.31 -29.03
N VAL A 72 9.22 -15.08 -28.01
CA VAL A 72 8.13 -14.69 -27.12
C VAL A 72 8.75 -13.81 -26.05
N VAL A 73 8.31 -12.54 -26.02
CA VAL A 73 8.71 -11.54 -25.04
C VAL A 73 7.49 -11.25 -24.19
N VAL A 74 7.67 -11.29 -22.87
CA VAL A 74 6.62 -10.94 -21.91
C VAL A 74 7.15 -9.77 -21.11
N ASP A 75 6.57 -8.61 -21.31
CA ASP A 75 6.70 -7.46 -20.43
C ASP A 75 5.57 -7.53 -19.39
N TYR A 76 5.87 -7.24 -18.13
CA TYR A 76 4.95 -7.35 -17.00
C TYR A 76 5.14 -6.16 -16.05
N ASP A 77 4.04 -5.48 -15.73
CA ASP A 77 4.00 -4.34 -14.82
C ASP A 77 3.05 -4.63 -13.65
N LEU A 78 3.59 -4.61 -12.42
CA LEU A 78 2.79 -4.63 -11.19
C LEU A 78 2.49 -3.20 -10.75
N GLN A 79 1.21 -2.89 -10.60
CA GLN A 79 0.73 -1.58 -10.18
C GLN A 79 0.01 -1.67 -8.84
N LEU A 80 0.37 -0.78 -7.93
CA LEU A 80 -0.36 -0.54 -6.70
C LEU A 80 -0.86 0.91 -6.70
N ASN A 81 -2.18 1.11 -6.58
CA ASN A 81 -2.84 2.41 -6.60
C ASN A 81 -2.40 3.30 -7.78
N ASN A 82 -2.35 2.70 -8.98
CA ASN A 82 -1.90 3.32 -10.25
C ASN A 82 -0.43 3.75 -10.27
N VAL A 83 0.40 3.22 -9.36
CA VAL A 83 1.85 3.40 -9.37
C VAL A 83 2.47 2.07 -9.80
N VAL A 84 3.19 2.06 -10.92
CA VAL A 84 4.00 0.91 -11.33
C VAL A 84 5.13 0.74 -10.33
N VAL A 85 5.03 -0.31 -9.50
CA VAL A 85 5.98 -0.62 -8.43
C VAL A 85 6.99 -1.69 -8.85
N ALA A 86 6.64 -2.54 -9.82
CA ALA A 86 7.56 -3.50 -10.43
C ALA A 86 7.36 -3.51 -11.95
N GLU A 87 8.46 -3.68 -12.66
CA GLU A 87 8.50 -3.86 -14.12
C GLU A 87 9.45 -5.04 -14.36
N GLY A 88 9.07 -5.95 -15.24
CA GLY A 88 9.94 -7.04 -15.62
C GLY A 88 9.73 -7.47 -17.06
N ARG A 89 10.79 -8.08 -17.60
CA ARG A 89 10.80 -8.53 -18.98
C ARG A 89 11.47 -9.88 -19.08
N THR A 90 10.72 -10.85 -19.58
CA THR A 90 11.24 -12.17 -19.92
C THR A 90 11.31 -12.30 -21.45
N THR A 91 12.43 -12.80 -21.95
CA THR A 91 12.66 -12.99 -23.40
C THR A 91 12.99 -14.44 -23.71
N ASN A 92 12.82 -14.82 -24.97
CA ASN A 92 13.22 -16.15 -25.49
C ASN A 92 12.48 -17.32 -24.84
N LEU A 93 11.22 -17.13 -24.45
CA LEU A 93 10.39 -18.24 -23.98
C LEU A 93 10.15 -19.25 -25.09
N SER A 94 10.39 -20.51 -24.78
CA SER A 94 10.05 -21.63 -25.68
C SER A 94 8.56 -21.91 -25.55
N ALA A 95 7.85 -21.95 -26.68
CA ALA A 95 6.44 -22.33 -26.73
C ALA A 95 6.32 -23.66 -27.48
N PRO A 96 6.50 -24.81 -26.79
CA PRO A 96 6.25 -26.13 -27.40
C PRO A 96 4.77 -26.25 -27.83
N PRO A 97 4.42 -27.20 -28.70
CA PRO A 97 3.02 -27.42 -29.07
C PRO A 97 2.15 -27.70 -27.84
N GLY A 98 0.99 -27.04 -27.75
CA GLY A 98 0.08 -27.12 -26.62
C GLY A 98 0.37 -26.11 -25.52
N GLU A 99 -0.05 -26.45 -24.30
CA GLU A 99 0.09 -25.60 -23.12
C GLU A 99 1.48 -25.72 -22.49
N SER A 100 2.06 -24.59 -22.11
CA SER A 100 3.35 -24.49 -21.44
C SER A 100 3.34 -23.34 -20.42
N THR A 101 4.13 -23.45 -19.36
CA THR A 101 4.27 -22.41 -18.35
C THR A 101 5.63 -21.74 -18.44
N ALA A 102 5.65 -20.44 -18.12
CA ALA A 102 6.82 -19.60 -18.08
C ALA A 102 6.77 -18.73 -16.83
N THR A 103 7.94 -18.51 -16.23
CA THR A 103 8.08 -17.67 -15.04
C THR A 103 8.66 -16.32 -15.43
N VAL A 104 8.05 -15.25 -14.94
CA VAL A 104 8.56 -13.88 -15.05
C VAL A 104 8.98 -13.43 -13.66
N ARG A 105 10.21 -12.92 -13.54
CA ARG A 105 10.76 -12.38 -12.29
C ARG A 105 10.81 -10.88 -12.41
N THR A 106 10.27 -10.18 -11.43
CA THR A 106 10.25 -8.72 -11.38
C THR A 106 10.64 -8.25 -9.99
N ASP A 107 11.33 -7.12 -9.90
CA ASP A 107 11.73 -6.55 -8.60
C ASP A 107 10.89 -5.33 -8.28
N ILE A 108 10.43 -5.25 -7.02
CA ILE A 108 9.86 -4.01 -6.50
C ILE A 108 10.94 -2.94 -6.54
N GLN A 109 10.65 -1.84 -7.22
CA GLN A 109 11.48 -0.65 -7.24
C GLN A 109 11.25 0.15 -5.94
N ASN A 110 12.14 0.03 -4.95
CA ASN A 110 12.00 0.72 -3.65
C ASN A 110 11.69 2.23 -3.78
N ALA A 111 12.28 2.90 -4.78
CA ALA A 111 12.02 4.32 -5.08
C ALA A 111 10.54 4.64 -5.46
N LYS A 112 9.75 3.63 -5.82
CA LYS A 112 8.32 3.73 -6.15
C LYS A 112 7.42 3.54 -4.93
N LEU A 113 7.93 3.02 -3.82
CA LEU A 113 7.13 2.77 -2.60
C LEU A 113 6.68 4.05 -1.91
N ALA A 114 7.53 5.08 -1.83
CA ALA A 114 7.09 6.39 -1.33
C ALA A 114 6.00 7.01 -2.23
N PRO A 115 6.15 7.09 -3.57
CA PRO A 115 5.05 7.47 -4.46
C PRO A 115 3.75 6.66 -4.28
N TRP A 116 3.85 5.34 -4.15
CA TRP A 116 2.72 4.45 -3.89
C TRP A 116 2.03 4.78 -2.56
N TRP A 117 2.79 4.95 -1.48
CA TRP A 117 2.25 5.32 -0.16
C TRP A 117 1.45 6.61 -0.19
N ARG A 118 1.89 7.62 -0.97
CA ARG A 118 1.08 8.83 -1.16
C ARG A 118 -0.26 8.54 -1.83
N SER A 119 -0.26 7.63 -2.79
CA SER A 119 -1.48 7.19 -3.48
C SER A 119 -2.39 6.46 -2.50
N PHE A 120 -1.85 5.50 -1.74
CA PHE A 120 -2.54 4.78 -0.66
C PHE A 120 -3.19 5.73 0.36
N VAL A 121 -2.44 6.71 0.89
CA VAL A 121 -2.98 7.71 1.83
C VAL A 121 -4.11 8.55 1.20
N ARG A 122 -3.97 8.95 -0.07
CA ARG A 122 -5.00 9.73 -0.79
C ARG A 122 -6.24 8.92 -1.12
N GLU A 123 -6.08 7.63 -1.32
CA GLU A 123 -7.16 6.67 -1.54
C GLU A 123 -7.71 6.10 -0.23
N ASN A 124 -7.47 6.80 0.89
CA ASN A 124 -8.00 6.46 2.21
C ASN A 124 -7.65 5.01 2.62
N GLU A 125 -6.37 4.66 2.43
CA GLU A 125 -5.79 3.36 2.80
C GLU A 125 -6.36 2.15 2.03
N THR A 126 -7.11 2.39 0.96
CA THR A 126 -7.46 1.35 0.00
C THR A 126 -6.25 1.01 -0.87
N VAL A 127 -6.00 -0.28 -1.13
CA VAL A 127 -4.94 -0.71 -2.06
C VAL A 127 -5.60 -1.27 -3.31
N ARG A 128 -5.29 -0.69 -4.48
CA ARG A 128 -5.74 -1.21 -5.78
C ARG A 128 -4.60 -1.90 -6.48
N ILE A 129 -4.78 -3.17 -6.81
CA ILE A 129 -3.76 -3.99 -7.45
C ILE A 129 -4.14 -4.19 -8.90
N GLY A 130 -3.23 -3.82 -9.79
CA GLY A 130 -3.35 -4.01 -11.22
C GLY A 130 -2.10 -4.70 -11.74
N VAL A 131 -2.28 -5.58 -12.71
CA VAL A 131 -1.20 -6.27 -13.38
C VAL A 131 -1.43 -6.14 -14.86
N ASP A 132 -0.49 -5.53 -15.56
CA ASP A 132 -0.53 -5.40 -17.01
C ASP A 132 0.60 -6.21 -17.63
N ALA A 133 0.25 -7.15 -18.50
CA ALA A 133 1.21 -7.97 -19.21
C ALA A 133 1.07 -7.73 -20.72
N THR A 134 2.19 -7.51 -21.40
CA THR A 134 2.24 -7.45 -22.87
C THR A 134 3.07 -8.61 -23.37
N VAL A 135 2.45 -9.45 -24.20
CA VAL A 135 3.09 -10.62 -24.80
C VAL A 135 3.31 -10.34 -26.29
N GLU A 136 4.57 -10.18 -26.66
CA GLU A 136 4.99 -10.07 -28.05
C GLU A 136 5.44 -11.45 -28.54
N ILE A 137 4.93 -11.88 -29.69
CA ILE A 137 5.25 -13.17 -30.29
C ILE A 137 5.83 -12.91 -31.68
N ASP A 138 7.09 -13.29 -31.87
CA ASP A 138 7.73 -13.34 -33.19
C ASP A 138 7.93 -14.80 -33.61
N ALA A 139 6.94 -15.36 -34.30
CA ALA A 139 6.93 -16.75 -34.77
C ALA A 139 6.91 -16.87 -36.30
N GLY A 140 7.48 -15.89 -37.02
CA GLY A 140 7.31 -15.75 -38.48
C GLY A 140 6.01 -15.05 -38.90
N ILE A 141 5.11 -14.83 -37.93
CA ILE A 141 4.02 -13.84 -37.93
C ILE A 141 4.24 -13.05 -36.64
N SER A 142 4.28 -11.72 -36.73
CA SER A 142 4.37 -10.84 -35.56
C SER A 142 2.96 -10.63 -35.00
N ALA A 143 2.78 -10.94 -33.72
CA ALA A 143 1.55 -10.69 -32.99
C ALA A 143 1.87 -10.10 -31.62
N GLU A 144 1.00 -9.22 -31.14
CA GLU A 144 1.06 -8.61 -29.82
C GLU A 144 -0.28 -8.85 -29.12
N GLN A 145 -0.21 -9.25 -27.86
CA GLN A 145 -1.38 -9.45 -27.01
C GLN A 145 -1.14 -8.75 -25.68
N SER A 146 -1.96 -7.75 -25.36
CA SER A 146 -2.03 -7.18 -24.02
C SER A 146 -3.05 -7.93 -23.18
N VAL A 147 -2.68 -8.25 -21.95
CA VAL A 147 -3.53 -8.92 -20.96
C VAL A 147 -3.43 -8.17 -19.66
N SER A 148 -4.57 -7.68 -19.18
CA SER A 148 -4.67 -7.01 -17.88
C SER A 148 -5.37 -7.92 -16.89
N PHE A 149 -4.87 -7.94 -15.65
CA PHE A 149 -5.45 -8.61 -14.51
C PHE A 149 -5.76 -7.59 -13.43
N GLY A 150 -6.99 -7.65 -12.90
CA GLY A 150 -7.49 -6.69 -11.92
C GLY A 150 -8.48 -5.68 -12.49
N PRO A 151 -8.91 -4.68 -11.69
CA PRO A 151 -8.35 -4.36 -10.38
C PRO A 151 -8.83 -5.31 -9.28
N ARG A 152 -7.89 -5.80 -8.45
CA ARG A 152 -8.23 -6.30 -7.11
C ARG A 152 -8.14 -5.16 -6.12
N VAL A 153 -8.94 -5.21 -5.07
CA VAL A 153 -9.01 -4.15 -4.07
C VAL A 153 -8.82 -4.79 -2.70
N GLU A 154 -7.75 -4.39 -2.02
CA GLU A 154 -7.51 -4.75 -0.62
C GLU A 154 -7.87 -3.57 0.28
N LEU A 155 -8.22 -3.89 1.53
CA LEU A 155 -8.59 -2.90 2.55
C LEU A 155 -9.75 -1.99 2.11
N ASP A 156 -10.67 -2.50 1.28
CA ASP A 156 -11.82 -1.71 0.82
C ASP A 156 -12.65 -1.23 2.02
N ASN A 157 -12.91 0.09 2.04
CA ASN A 157 -13.61 0.77 3.13
C ASN A 157 -13.01 0.52 4.53
N ARG A 158 -11.70 0.28 4.62
CA ARG A 158 -10.94 0.14 5.88
C ARG A 158 -9.80 1.15 5.93
N THR A 159 -9.48 1.62 7.12
CA THR A 159 -8.42 2.60 7.36
C THR A 159 -7.52 2.17 8.52
N PRO A 160 -6.88 0.99 8.45
CA PRO A 160 -6.20 0.39 9.59
C PRO A 160 -5.18 1.29 10.28
N VAL A 161 -4.41 2.10 9.54
CA VAL A 161 -3.38 2.99 10.09
C VAL A 161 -4.05 4.12 10.87
N ILE A 162 -5.00 4.84 10.27
CA ILE A 162 -5.73 5.91 10.98
C ILE A 162 -6.63 5.36 12.08
N ASP A 163 -7.21 4.17 11.93
CA ASP A 163 -7.99 3.52 12.98
C ASP A 163 -7.10 3.17 14.18
N GLY A 164 -5.93 2.58 13.94
CA GLY A 164 -4.95 2.30 15.00
C GLY A 164 -4.49 3.56 15.74
N LEU A 165 -4.14 4.60 14.99
CA LEU A 165 -3.77 5.90 15.55
C LEU A 165 -4.93 6.56 16.31
N SER A 166 -6.15 6.45 15.79
CA SER A 166 -7.36 6.96 16.43
C SER A 166 -7.68 6.21 17.72
N ARG A 167 -7.46 4.90 17.78
CA ARG A 167 -7.62 4.09 19.00
C ARG A 167 -6.59 4.43 20.06
N ALA A 168 -5.33 4.63 19.67
CA ALA A 168 -4.31 5.15 20.59
C ALA A 168 -4.68 6.55 21.11
N ALA A 169 -5.22 7.41 20.23
CA ALA A 169 -5.72 8.72 20.59
C ALA A 169 -6.86 8.63 21.62
N ASN A 170 -7.89 7.86 21.30
CA ASN A 170 -9.08 7.66 22.11
C ASN A 170 -8.76 7.12 23.51
N ARG A 171 -7.73 6.27 23.66
CA ARG A 171 -7.26 5.78 24.97
C ARG A 171 -6.71 6.87 25.90
N THR A 172 -6.62 8.13 25.45
CA THR A 172 -6.36 9.28 26.31
C THR A 172 -7.61 9.93 26.88
N GLU A 173 -8.81 9.49 26.49
CA GLU A 173 -10.06 9.95 27.11
C GLU A 173 -10.04 9.74 28.63
N GLY A 174 -10.56 10.72 29.35
CA GLY A 174 -10.62 10.70 30.81
C GLY A 174 -10.29 12.03 31.45
N THR A 175 -10.29 12.02 32.78
CA THR A 175 -10.04 13.21 33.61
C THR A 175 -8.68 13.10 34.27
N TYR A 176 -7.86 14.13 34.08
CA TYR A 176 -6.49 14.20 34.57
C TYR A 176 -6.33 15.45 35.40
N GLY A 177 -5.69 15.35 36.56
CA GLY A 177 -5.49 16.51 37.40
C GLY A 177 -4.41 16.31 38.43
N VAL A 178 -3.98 17.44 38.99
CA VAL A 178 -2.98 17.52 40.04
C VAL A 178 -3.50 18.39 41.16
N ASN A 179 -3.18 18.01 42.40
CA ASN A 179 -3.52 18.81 43.56
C ASN A 179 -2.53 19.98 43.69
N THR A 180 -3.08 21.17 43.86
CA THR A 180 -2.36 22.41 44.16
C THR A 180 -2.75 22.91 45.55
N PRO A 181 -1.96 23.82 46.17
CA PRO A 181 -2.33 24.43 47.45
C PRO A 181 -3.71 25.10 47.45
N THR A 182 -4.19 25.53 46.28
CA THR A 182 -5.45 26.27 46.10
C THR A 182 -6.60 25.41 45.58
N GLY A 183 -6.40 24.10 45.38
CA GLY A 183 -7.40 23.17 44.85
C GLY A 183 -6.85 22.23 43.77
N THR A 184 -7.71 21.45 43.14
CA THR A 184 -7.31 20.57 42.02
C THR A 184 -7.43 21.33 40.70
N VAL A 185 -6.38 21.24 39.87
CA VAL A 185 -6.40 21.74 38.48
C VAL A 185 -6.24 20.56 37.52
N GLY A 186 -7.02 20.55 36.44
CA GLY A 186 -7.06 19.40 35.55
C GLY A 186 -7.59 19.66 34.15
N TYR A 187 -7.58 18.60 33.35
CA TYR A 187 -8.11 18.50 32.00
C TYR A 187 -9.08 17.33 31.93
N GLU A 188 -10.15 17.47 31.15
CA GLU A 188 -11.02 16.36 30.77
C GLU A 188 -10.90 16.19 29.25
N ILE A 189 -10.40 15.04 28.79
CA ILE A 189 -10.39 14.68 27.37
C ILE A 189 -11.67 13.90 27.11
N GLU A 190 -12.61 14.53 26.40
CA GLU A 190 -13.92 13.93 26.08
C GLU A 190 -13.82 13.01 24.87
N ARG A 191 -12.96 13.35 23.90
CA ARG A 191 -12.76 12.55 22.69
C ARG A 191 -11.40 12.84 22.06
N ALA A 192 -10.79 11.82 21.49
CA ALA A 192 -9.63 11.99 20.62
C ALA A 192 -9.63 11.00 19.45
N TRP A 193 -9.19 11.46 18.28
CA TRP A 193 -9.06 10.66 17.06
C TRP A 193 -7.99 11.22 16.12
N ALA A 194 -7.60 10.45 15.11
CA ALA A 194 -6.66 10.84 14.07
C ALA A 194 -7.33 10.89 12.69
N THR A 195 -6.77 11.68 11.78
CA THR A 195 -7.15 11.71 10.36
C THR A 195 -5.92 11.98 9.51
N TRP A 196 -5.92 11.56 8.24
CA TRP A 196 -4.89 12.00 7.31
C TRP A 196 -4.94 13.51 7.06
N GLY A 197 -3.76 14.11 6.95
CA GLY A 197 -3.53 15.47 6.49
C GLY A 197 -2.86 15.48 5.11
N PRO A 198 -2.19 16.59 4.74
CA PRO A 198 -1.45 16.68 3.48
C PRO A 198 -0.34 15.62 3.38
N VAL A 199 -0.17 15.07 2.17
CA VAL A 199 0.89 14.11 1.85
C VAL A 199 1.68 14.58 0.61
N ASN A 200 3.01 14.59 0.74
CA ASN A 200 3.98 14.92 -0.31
C ASN A 200 5.05 13.81 -0.40
N GLU A 201 6.10 14.02 -1.21
CA GLU A 201 7.15 13.02 -1.48
C GLU A 201 7.81 12.48 -0.22
N SER A 202 8.33 13.36 0.63
CA SER A 202 9.08 13.00 1.83
C SER A 202 8.22 12.85 3.09
N ARG A 203 7.00 13.40 3.11
CA ARG A 203 6.22 13.51 4.35
C ARG A 203 4.74 13.22 4.17
N THR A 204 4.20 12.49 5.14
CA THR A 204 2.76 12.31 5.33
C THR A 204 2.34 12.99 6.62
N THR A 205 1.27 13.77 6.60
CA THR A 205 0.79 14.43 7.82
C THR A 205 -0.29 13.59 8.47
N VAL A 206 -0.14 13.31 9.76
CA VAL A 206 -1.23 12.81 10.62
C VAL A 206 -1.78 13.98 11.42
N ARG A 207 -3.10 14.12 11.46
CA ARG A 207 -3.79 15.14 12.23
C ARG A 207 -4.53 14.52 13.40
N TYR A 208 -4.15 14.92 14.60
CA TYR A 208 -4.82 14.52 15.84
C TYR A 208 -5.83 15.59 16.25
N HIS A 209 -7.03 15.14 16.62
CA HIS A 209 -8.11 15.98 17.09
C HIS A 209 -8.40 15.61 18.54
N TYR A 210 -8.47 16.62 19.41
CA TYR A 210 -8.76 16.47 20.82
C TYR A 210 -9.89 17.39 21.22
N VAL A 211 -10.97 16.82 21.76
CA VAL A 211 -12.04 17.57 22.41
C VAL A 211 -11.70 17.64 23.89
N ILE A 212 -11.30 18.82 24.34
CA ILE A 212 -10.77 19.06 25.68
C ILE A 212 -11.72 19.99 26.42
N ARG A 213 -12.19 19.54 27.58
CA ARG A 213 -12.99 20.33 28.50
C ARG A 213 -12.15 20.86 29.64
N ASN A 214 -12.40 22.11 30.01
CA ASN A 214 -11.83 22.75 31.19
C ASN A 214 -12.76 22.57 32.40
N PRO A 215 -12.52 21.62 33.32
CA PRO A 215 -13.35 21.43 34.51
C PRO A 215 -13.12 22.53 35.58
N ASN A 216 -12.13 23.40 35.40
CA ASN A 216 -11.69 24.35 36.40
C ASN A 216 -12.56 25.61 36.43
N ARG A 217 -12.32 26.47 37.42
CA ARG A 217 -12.94 27.80 37.55
C ARG A 217 -12.08 28.93 36.96
N VAL A 218 -10.93 28.57 36.40
CA VAL A 218 -9.96 29.48 35.77
C VAL A 218 -9.61 28.94 34.37
N PRO A 219 -9.20 29.81 33.42
CA PRO A 219 -8.74 29.35 32.11
C PRO A 219 -7.53 28.42 32.22
N ILE A 220 -7.41 27.48 31.28
CA ILE A 220 -6.25 26.58 31.14
C ILE A 220 -5.71 26.64 29.71
N PRO A 221 -4.39 26.44 29.48
CA PRO A 221 -3.83 26.34 28.13
C PRO A 221 -4.57 25.31 27.28
N ALA A 222 -4.93 25.67 26.05
CA ALA A 222 -5.58 24.77 25.10
C ALA A 222 -4.59 23.83 24.42
N VAL A 223 -3.37 24.31 24.16
CA VAL A 223 -2.31 23.54 23.51
C VAL A 223 -1.44 22.87 24.59
N PRO A 224 -1.12 21.57 24.46
CA PRO A 224 -0.17 20.91 25.35
C PRO A 224 1.25 21.44 25.12
N ASP A 225 2.00 21.58 26.20
CA ASP A 225 3.42 21.93 26.20
C ASP A 225 4.30 20.82 25.61
N GLY A 226 3.82 19.57 25.63
CA GLY A 226 4.49 18.45 25.00
C GLY A 226 3.53 17.40 24.43
N PHE A 227 3.95 16.78 23.35
CA PHE A 227 3.27 15.66 22.71
C PHE A 227 4.34 14.68 22.27
N SER A 228 4.18 13.43 22.67
CA SER A 228 5.02 12.33 22.24
C SER A 228 4.11 11.36 21.52
N VAL A 229 4.44 11.03 20.28
CA VAL A 229 3.74 10.03 19.49
C VAL A 229 4.73 9.16 18.74
N GLU A 230 4.45 7.87 18.71
CA GLU A 230 5.26 6.86 18.05
C GLU A 230 4.31 5.88 17.35
N LEU A 231 4.58 5.57 16.08
CA LEU A 231 3.96 4.45 15.36
C LEU A 231 5.07 3.52 14.90
N ILE A 232 5.06 2.30 15.41
CA ILE A 232 5.95 1.21 15.01
C ILE A 232 5.13 0.21 14.22
N ALA A 233 5.62 -0.23 13.07
CA ALA A 233 5.01 -1.27 12.26
C ALA A 233 6.08 -2.31 11.95
N ASN A 234 5.93 -3.55 12.45
CA ASN A 234 6.92 -4.62 12.31
C ASN A 234 8.35 -4.18 12.69
N ASP A 235 8.49 -3.55 13.86
CA ASP A 235 9.75 -2.99 14.38
C ASP A 235 10.33 -1.80 13.58
N VAL A 236 9.63 -1.34 12.54
CA VAL A 236 9.97 -0.12 11.78
C VAL A 236 9.22 1.08 12.34
N GLY A 237 9.94 2.05 12.90
CA GLY A 237 9.34 3.34 13.30
C GLY A 237 8.93 4.16 12.08
N LEU A 238 7.62 4.34 11.89
CA LEU A 238 7.04 5.11 10.78
C LEU A 238 6.75 6.56 11.18
N LEU A 239 6.25 6.76 12.40
CA LEU A 239 5.94 8.08 12.95
C LEU A 239 6.74 8.28 14.24
N GLN A 240 7.42 9.40 14.35
CA GLN A 240 8.00 9.86 15.61
C GLN A 240 7.77 11.37 15.74
N GLY A 241 7.05 11.78 16.78
CA GLY A 241 6.81 13.18 17.10
C GLY A 241 7.15 13.48 18.55
N ASP A 242 7.93 14.54 18.76
CA ASP A 242 8.22 15.12 20.08
C ASP A 242 7.55 16.50 20.24
N ALA A 243 7.75 17.18 21.37
CA ALA A 243 7.13 18.48 21.69
C ALA A 243 7.34 19.57 20.62
N SER A 244 8.45 19.53 19.87
CA SER A 244 8.73 20.44 18.75
C SER A 244 7.93 20.13 17.47
N ALA A 245 7.36 18.94 17.36
CA ALA A 245 6.60 18.48 16.19
C ALA A 245 5.16 19.00 16.17
N ILE A 246 4.66 19.57 17.26
CA ILE A 246 3.29 20.08 17.35
C ILE A 246 3.16 21.38 16.55
N SER A 247 2.33 21.35 15.51
CA SER A 247 1.86 22.55 14.81
C SER A 247 0.35 22.71 15.05
N PRO A 248 -0.09 23.50 16.06
CA PRO A 248 -1.51 23.75 16.30
C PRO A 248 -2.15 24.41 15.09
N ARG A 249 -3.37 23.96 14.72
CA ARG A 249 -4.09 24.49 13.56
C ARG A 249 -5.29 25.35 13.91
N THR A 250 -6.05 24.97 14.93
CA THR A 250 -7.32 25.61 15.25
C THR A 250 -7.19 26.74 16.26
N VAL A 251 -6.09 26.78 17.01
CA VAL A 251 -5.85 27.73 18.10
C VAL A 251 -4.40 28.22 18.09
N GLY A 252 -4.16 29.41 18.64
CA GLY A 252 -2.80 29.89 18.90
C GLY A 252 -2.13 29.10 20.02
N ARG A 253 -0.79 29.12 20.08
CA ARG A 253 -0.03 28.43 21.15
C ARG A 253 -0.37 28.94 22.55
N ASP A 254 -0.70 30.23 22.67
CA ASP A 254 -1.04 30.88 23.94
C ASP A 254 -2.56 30.89 24.22
N GLU A 255 -3.36 30.22 23.38
CA GLU A 255 -4.81 30.18 23.55
C GLU A 255 -5.19 29.39 24.81
N THR A 256 -6.24 29.85 25.49
CA THR A 256 -6.76 29.18 26.70
C THR A 256 -8.19 28.71 26.49
N ILE A 257 -8.52 27.56 27.07
CA ILE A 257 -9.90 27.09 27.21
C ILE A 257 -10.51 27.81 28.42
N PRO A 258 -11.60 28.60 28.25
CA PRO A 258 -12.24 29.29 29.37
C PRO A 258 -12.79 28.32 30.43
N PRO A 259 -13.08 28.80 31.66
CA PRO A 259 -13.65 27.96 32.71
C PRO A 259 -14.94 27.28 32.26
N ARG A 260 -15.05 25.96 32.48
CA ARG A 260 -16.24 25.15 32.16
C ARG A 260 -16.58 25.02 30.68
N GLU A 261 -15.74 25.52 29.79
CA GLU A 261 -15.90 25.41 28.35
C GLU A 261 -15.15 24.20 27.79
N THR A 262 -15.55 23.81 26.58
CA THR A 262 -14.94 22.73 25.79
C THR A 262 -14.39 23.31 24.49
N GLN A 263 -13.16 22.91 24.14
CA GLN A 263 -12.47 23.34 22.92
C GLN A 263 -11.98 22.13 22.14
N THR A 264 -12.13 22.17 20.81
CA THR A 264 -11.46 21.21 19.92
C THR A 264 -10.10 21.75 19.50
N VAL A 265 -9.06 20.99 19.79
CA VAL A 265 -7.68 21.34 19.45
C VAL A 265 -7.13 20.33 18.47
N VAL A 266 -6.51 20.85 17.41
CA VAL A 266 -6.03 20.04 16.29
C VAL A 266 -4.53 20.26 16.12
N PHE A 267 -3.77 19.16 16.11
CA PHE A 267 -2.33 19.15 15.93
C PHE A 267 -1.94 18.29 14.74
N ASP A 268 -1.01 18.79 13.93
CA ASP A 268 -0.39 17.99 12.88
C ASP A 268 0.95 17.43 13.37
N VAL A 269 1.22 16.16 13.04
CA VAL A 269 2.52 15.51 13.18
C VAL A 269 2.94 14.95 11.82
N ALA A 270 4.21 15.14 11.47
CA ALA A 270 4.77 14.63 10.22
C ALA A 270 5.32 13.21 10.42
N MET A 271 4.91 12.32 9.54
CA MET A 271 5.47 10.99 9.29
C MET A 271 6.53 11.09 8.19
N ASP A 272 7.62 10.37 8.34
CA ASP A 272 8.69 10.30 7.36
C ASP A 272 8.41 9.19 6.34
N ASN A 273 8.34 9.54 5.06
CA ASN A 273 8.07 8.56 4.01
C ASN A 273 9.32 7.73 3.64
N ASP A 274 10.52 8.12 4.10
CA ASP A 274 11.78 7.41 3.80
C ASP A 274 11.88 6.05 4.52
N ARG A 275 10.93 5.71 5.39
CA ARG A 275 10.86 4.44 6.13
C ARG A 275 9.80 3.47 5.58
N ILE A 276 9.08 3.88 4.55
CA ILE A 276 7.98 3.10 3.98
C ILE A 276 8.49 1.85 3.27
N ASP A 277 9.66 1.91 2.63
CA ASP A 277 10.29 0.75 1.99
C ASP A 277 10.78 -0.28 3.01
N ASP A 278 11.38 0.15 4.11
CA ASP A 278 11.72 -0.70 5.25
C ASP A 278 10.48 -1.43 5.78
N TRP A 279 9.39 -0.70 6.02
CA TRP A 279 8.14 -1.28 6.50
C TRP A 279 7.53 -2.24 5.47
N PHE A 280 7.42 -1.84 4.20
CA PHE A 280 6.83 -2.66 3.15
C PHE A 280 7.54 -4.02 3.05
N ARG A 281 8.87 -4.02 3.06
CA ARG A 281 9.66 -5.27 3.04
C ARG A 281 9.42 -6.12 4.28
N SER A 282 9.36 -5.50 5.46
CA SER A 282 9.07 -6.23 6.71
C SER A 282 7.67 -6.85 6.69
N HIS A 283 6.70 -6.19 6.05
CA HIS A 283 5.34 -6.65 5.87
C HIS A 283 5.28 -7.83 4.91
N VAL A 284 5.90 -7.70 3.72
CA VAL A 284 5.99 -8.79 2.74
C VAL A 284 6.71 -10.02 3.31
N ARG A 285 7.84 -9.85 4.03
CA ARG A 285 8.58 -10.96 4.69
C ARG A 285 7.76 -11.73 5.73
N ARG A 286 6.69 -11.13 6.24
CA ARG A 286 5.81 -11.73 7.25
C ARG A 286 4.50 -12.16 6.62
N ASP A 287 4.55 -12.65 5.39
CA ASP A 287 3.38 -13.10 4.62
C ASP A 287 2.31 -12.01 4.54
N GLU A 288 2.72 -10.78 4.24
CA GLU A 288 1.84 -9.61 4.19
C GLU A 288 1.11 -9.29 5.51
N LEU A 289 1.75 -9.58 6.65
CA LEU A 289 1.26 -9.20 7.97
C LEU A 289 2.03 -8.00 8.52
N THR A 290 1.31 -6.98 8.97
CA THR A 290 1.85 -5.89 9.77
C THR A 290 1.25 -5.91 11.17
N THR A 291 2.09 -6.04 12.20
CA THR A 291 1.73 -5.67 13.57
C THR A 291 2.12 -4.21 13.81
N MET A 292 1.12 -3.38 14.11
CA MET A 292 1.31 -1.97 14.45
C MET A 292 1.20 -1.75 15.95
N GLU A 293 2.06 -0.90 16.49
CA GLU A 293 1.98 -0.39 17.85
C GLU A 293 2.06 1.14 17.84
N SER A 294 1.01 1.79 18.33
CA SER A 294 0.90 3.23 18.46
C SER A 294 1.04 3.62 19.93
N ARG A 295 1.99 4.50 20.24
CA ARG A 295 2.19 5.07 21.59
C ARG A 295 2.00 6.56 21.57
N MET A 296 1.36 7.10 22.60
CA MET A 296 1.03 8.52 22.63
C MET A 296 0.91 9.09 24.04
N ARG A 297 1.38 10.33 24.23
CA ARG A 297 1.29 11.04 25.50
C ARG A 297 1.27 12.54 25.30
N LEU A 298 0.38 13.22 26.01
CA LEU A 298 0.34 14.68 26.12
C LEU A 298 0.93 15.12 27.46
N LEU A 299 1.49 16.32 27.47
CA LEU A 299 2.00 17.00 28.65
C LEU A 299 1.45 18.43 28.65
N PHE A 300 0.78 18.80 29.73
CA PHE A 300 0.35 20.16 30.00
C PHE A 300 1.06 20.71 31.23
N GLU A 301 1.35 22.00 31.24
CA GLU A 301 1.88 22.75 32.37
C GLU A 301 0.86 23.80 32.83
N VAL A 302 0.32 23.62 34.03
CA VAL A 302 -0.67 24.53 34.61
C VAL A 302 -0.30 24.83 36.05
N ALA A 303 -0.25 26.11 36.40
CA ALA A 303 0.12 26.60 37.73
C ALA A 303 1.48 26.04 38.23
N GLY A 304 2.46 25.90 37.32
CA GLY A 304 3.79 25.36 37.62
C GLY A 304 3.81 23.86 37.93
N ARG A 305 2.75 23.13 37.54
CA ARG A 305 2.65 21.68 37.71
C ARG A 305 2.41 21.01 36.35
N GLN A 306 3.08 19.88 36.15
CA GLN A 306 2.91 19.04 34.97
C GLN A 306 1.73 18.08 35.14
N ILE A 307 0.84 18.03 34.15
CA ILE A 307 -0.23 17.05 34.00
C ILE A 307 0.12 16.19 32.80
N ARG A 308 0.31 14.89 33.05
CA ARG A 308 0.58 13.89 32.00
C ARG A 308 -0.72 13.20 31.62
N VAL A 309 -0.92 13.01 30.33
CA VAL A 309 -2.11 12.36 29.79
C VAL A 309 -1.68 11.26 28.81
N PRO A 310 -1.86 9.97 29.17
CA PRO A 310 -2.30 9.45 30.47
C PRO A 310 -1.27 9.65 31.61
N GLN A 311 -1.70 9.44 32.87
CA GLN A 311 -0.84 9.62 34.05
C GLN A 311 0.18 8.48 34.26
N ASP A 312 -0.24 7.23 34.03
CA ASP A 312 0.54 6.03 34.36
C ASP A 312 1.50 5.58 33.25
N GLY A 313 1.54 6.29 32.13
CA GLY A 313 2.37 5.95 30.97
C GLY A 313 1.77 6.48 29.66
N PRO A 314 2.46 6.29 28.53
CA PRO A 314 1.86 6.57 27.24
C PRO A 314 0.67 5.64 26.98
N SER A 315 -0.39 6.19 26.40
CA SER A 315 -1.43 5.39 25.76
C SER A 315 -0.77 4.52 24.71
N THR A 316 -0.95 3.20 24.80
CA THR A 316 -0.40 2.23 23.84
C THR A 316 -1.55 1.48 23.22
N TYR A 317 -1.60 1.31 21.89
CA TYR A 317 -2.56 0.48 21.17
C TYR A 317 -1.82 -0.38 20.15
N ALA A 318 -2.08 -1.68 20.15
CA ALA A 318 -1.53 -2.61 19.18
C ALA A 318 -2.65 -3.28 18.39
N CYS A 319 -2.42 -3.48 17.11
CA CYS A 319 -3.34 -4.16 16.20
C CYS A 319 -2.57 -4.73 15.00
N ASP A 320 -3.25 -5.57 14.24
CA ASP A 320 -2.70 -6.26 13.09
C ASP A 320 -3.44 -5.86 11.80
N VAL A 321 -2.72 -5.89 10.70
CA VAL A 321 -3.21 -5.66 9.33
C VAL A 321 -2.65 -6.75 8.45
N GLN A 322 -3.54 -7.52 7.83
CA GLN A 322 -3.22 -8.53 6.84
C GLN A 322 -3.64 -7.99 5.47
N THR A 323 -2.79 -8.15 4.46
CA THR A 323 -3.19 -8.01 3.05
C THR A 323 -3.02 -9.33 2.29
N ALA A 324 -3.57 -9.39 1.10
CA ALA A 324 -3.44 -10.52 0.17
C ALA A 324 -3.16 -9.99 -1.24
N ILE A 325 -2.11 -9.17 -1.35
CA ILE A 325 -1.68 -8.52 -2.58
C ILE A 325 -1.25 -9.58 -3.60
N LEU A 326 -0.38 -10.48 -3.15
CA LEU A 326 0.19 -11.59 -3.92
C LEU A 326 0.14 -12.93 -3.16
N VAL A 327 -0.08 -12.92 -1.83
CA VAL A 327 -0.22 -14.18 -1.08
C VAL A 327 -1.54 -14.88 -1.40
N ASP A 328 -1.42 -16.11 -1.90
CA ASP A 328 -2.55 -16.99 -2.18
C ASP A 328 -3.27 -17.48 -0.92
N ASN A 329 -4.59 -17.68 -1.04
CA ASN A 329 -5.49 -18.18 0.03
C ASN A 329 -5.60 -17.31 1.28
N GLU A 330 -5.04 -16.10 1.27
CA GLU A 330 -5.26 -15.09 2.29
C GLU A 330 -6.32 -14.08 1.84
N THR A 331 -6.89 -13.35 2.79
CA THR A 331 -7.79 -12.23 2.51
C THR A 331 -7.38 -11.05 3.36
N SER A 332 -7.45 -9.81 2.84
CA SER A 332 -7.19 -8.67 3.69
C SER A 332 -8.12 -8.63 4.90
N ASP A 333 -7.55 -8.31 6.05
CA ASP A 333 -8.28 -8.13 7.31
C ASP A 333 -7.50 -7.20 8.25
N THR A 334 -8.18 -6.67 9.27
CA THR A 334 -7.51 -5.86 10.29
C THR A 334 -8.22 -5.89 11.63
N THR A 335 -7.44 -5.91 12.71
CA THR A 335 -7.94 -5.77 14.08
C THR A 335 -7.90 -4.33 14.58
N CYS A 336 -7.38 -3.38 13.79
CA CYS A 336 -7.22 -1.97 14.17
C CYS A 336 -8.57 -1.24 14.32
N ALA A 337 -9.58 -1.72 13.60
CA ALA A 337 -10.95 -1.28 13.70
C ALA A 337 -11.80 -2.35 14.42
N SER A 338 -11.71 -2.46 15.75
CA SER A 338 -12.66 -3.33 16.46
C SER A 338 -14.06 -2.69 16.41
N THR A 339 -15.02 -3.43 15.85
CA THR A 339 -16.46 -3.14 15.73
C THR A 339 -16.96 -2.35 16.93
N VAL A 340 -17.35 -1.09 16.74
CA VAL A 340 -18.22 -0.43 17.70
C VAL A 340 -19.48 -1.28 17.76
N GLY A 341 -19.72 -1.91 18.90
CA GLY A 341 -20.88 -2.77 19.11
C GLY A 341 -22.15 -2.04 18.69
N GLY A 342 -22.71 -2.48 17.56
CA GLY A 342 -24.11 -2.27 17.25
C GLY A 342 -24.91 -3.18 18.15
N THR A 343 -25.27 -2.69 19.34
CA THR A 343 -26.49 -3.12 19.99
C THR A 343 -27.58 -2.16 19.53
N GLU A 344 -28.42 -2.65 18.62
CA GLU A 344 -29.83 -2.23 18.58
C GLU A 344 -30.49 -2.46 19.95
#